data_AF-F8AG05-F1
#
_entry.id   AF-F8AG05-F1
#
_cell.length_a   1.000
_cell.length_b   1.000
_cell.length_c   1.000
_cell.angle_alpha   90.00
_cell.angle_beta   90.00
_cell.angle_gamma   90.00
#
_symmetry.space_group_name_H-M   'P 1'
#
loop_
_entity.id
_entity.type
_entity.pdbx_description
1 polymer ?
#
loop_
_entity_poly.entity_id
_entity_poly.type
_entity_poly.pdbx_seq_one_letter_code
_entity_poly.pdbx_strand_id
1 'polypeptide(L)'
;MKRVKLGHHYYYIVTSEDLRAGGFRGKNVVLEGEVEDKPIVEFLPMELPSYRTTFRLGGFRVEFSGTPFIRMGERVKVYGRFVGDAIIAKAIETEGAIYVTEE
;
A
#
# COMPACT_ATOMS: atom_id res chain seq x y z
N MET A 1 -4.64 -4.15 20.21
CA MET A 1 -4.12 -3.83 18.85
C MET A 1 -4.46 -2.40 18.49
N LYS A 2 -3.46 -1.61 18.11
CA LYS A 2 -3.62 -0.18 17.79
C LYS A 2 -4.21 -0.02 16.38
N ARG A 3 -5.15 0.90 16.20
CA ARG A 3 -5.73 1.26 14.90
C ARG A 3 -5.49 2.74 14.64
N VAL A 4 -5.40 3.10 13.36
CA VAL A 4 -5.37 4.49 12.90
C VAL A 4 -6.52 4.73 11.94
N LYS A 5 -7.08 5.94 11.96
CA LYS A 5 -8.14 6.36 11.04
C LYS A 5 -7.53 7.13 9.89
N LEU A 6 -7.91 6.80 8.66
CA LEU A 6 -7.61 7.56 7.45
C LEU A 6 -8.86 7.54 6.56
N GLY A 7 -9.35 8.71 6.15
CA GLY A 7 -10.64 8.83 5.47
C GLY A 7 -11.79 8.25 6.31
N HIS A 8 -12.64 7.43 5.68
CA HIS A 8 -13.77 6.76 6.33
C HIS A 8 -13.40 5.38 6.94
N HIS A 9 -12.13 4.97 6.88
CA HIS A 9 -11.69 3.65 7.29
C HIS A 9 -10.78 3.65 8.52
N TYR A 10 -10.82 2.53 9.25
CA TYR A 10 -9.85 2.20 10.29
C TYR A 10 -8.90 1.11 9.79
N TYR A 11 -7.61 1.33 10.03
CA TYR A 11 -6.53 0.42 9.63
C TYR A 11 -5.84 -0.12 10.87
N TYR A 12 -5.60 -1.42 10.92
CA TYR A 12 -4.75 -2.01 11.95
C TYR A 12 -3.29 -1.68 11.67
N ILE A 13 -2.59 -1.15 12.68
CA ILE A 13 -1.14 -0.97 12.58
C ILE A 13 -0.50 -2.34 12.76
N VAL A 14 0.27 -2.79 11.76
CA VAL A 14 0.86 -4.13 11.70
C VAL A 14 2.34 -4.06 11.30
N THR A 15 3.08 -5.10 11.67
CA THR A 15 4.43 -5.36 11.13
C THR A 15 4.40 -6.40 10.00
N SER A 16 5.54 -6.65 9.37
CA SER A 16 5.64 -7.69 8.33
C SER A 16 5.38 -9.08 8.92
N GLU A 17 5.81 -9.31 10.17
CA GLU A 17 5.63 -10.56 10.92
C GLU A 17 4.15 -10.80 11.24
N ASP A 18 3.42 -9.76 11.64
CA ASP A 18 1.98 -9.82 11.88
C ASP A 18 1.22 -10.30 10.63
N LEU A 19 1.60 -9.80 9.45
CA LEU A 19 0.99 -10.20 8.17
C LEU A 19 1.33 -11.65 7.80
N ARG A 20 2.58 -12.08 8.01
CA ARG A 20 3.02 -13.48 7.78
C ARG A 20 2.30 -14.46 8.69
N ALA A 21 1.96 -14.05 9.92
CA ALA A 21 1.18 -14.87 10.85
C ALA A 21 -0.27 -15.11 10.38
N GLY A 22 -0.74 -14.42 9.34
CA GLY A 22 -2.01 -14.71 8.65
C GLY A 22 -3.27 -14.12 9.29
N GLY A 23 -3.18 -13.57 10.51
CA GLY A 23 -4.33 -13.01 11.26
C GLY A 23 -5.00 -11.77 10.65
N PHE A 24 -4.44 -11.24 9.55
CA PHE A 24 -4.86 -10.00 8.91
C PHE A 24 -5.42 -10.16 7.50
N ARG A 25 -5.51 -11.39 6.97
CA ARG A 25 -6.10 -11.63 5.65
C ARG A 25 -7.51 -11.04 5.57
N GLY A 26 -7.75 -10.26 4.51
CA GLY A 26 -9.00 -9.56 4.24
C GLY A 26 -9.23 -8.27 5.04
N LYS A 27 -8.34 -7.91 5.99
CA LYS A 27 -8.49 -6.72 6.85
C LYS A 27 -7.79 -5.49 6.26
N ASN A 28 -8.26 -4.31 6.69
CA ASN A 28 -7.60 -3.05 6.42
C ASN A 28 -6.39 -2.88 7.35
N VAL A 29 -5.21 -2.72 6.78
CA VAL A 29 -3.93 -2.65 7.50
C VAL A 29 -3.17 -1.40 7.08
N VAL A 30 -2.33 -0.90 7.99
CA VAL A 30 -1.25 0.01 7.67
C VAL A 30 0.07 -0.67 8.00
N LEU A 31 0.93 -0.77 6.99
CA LEU A 31 2.30 -1.28 7.11
C LEU A 31 3.27 -0.15 6.81
N GLU A 32 4.20 0.09 7.72
CA GLU A 32 5.33 1.00 7.51
C GLU A 32 6.58 0.20 7.16
N GLY A 33 7.35 0.65 6.18
CA GLY A 33 8.60 -0.02 5.80
C GLY A 33 9.35 0.72 4.71
N GLU A 34 10.45 0.11 4.27
CA GLU A 34 11.27 0.57 3.15
C GLU A 34 10.83 -0.08 1.83
N VAL A 35 10.72 0.70 0.76
CA VAL A 35 10.42 0.21 -0.58
C VAL A 35 11.59 -0.65 -1.09
N GLU A 36 11.36 -1.94 -1.25
CA GLU A 36 12.42 -2.95 -1.45
C GLU A 36 12.94 -3.02 -2.89
N ASP A 37 12.10 -2.69 -3.86
CA ASP A 37 12.41 -2.76 -5.29
C ASP A 37 12.00 -1.47 -6.02
N LYS A 38 12.46 -1.35 -7.27
CA LYS A 38 12.13 -0.19 -8.09
C LYS A 38 10.62 -0.18 -8.37
N PRO A 39 9.87 0.89 -7.99
CA PRO A 39 8.45 0.97 -8.30
C PRO A 39 8.21 0.95 -9.81
N ILE A 40 7.24 0.15 -10.23
CA ILE A 40 6.81 0.03 -11.63
C ILE A 40 5.48 0.74 -11.77
N VAL A 41 5.44 1.76 -12.63
CA VAL A 41 4.22 2.49 -12.99
C VAL A 41 3.79 2.05 -14.38
N GLU A 42 2.65 1.37 -14.47
CA GLU A 42 2.09 0.86 -15.72
C GLU A 42 0.89 1.71 -16.15
N PHE A 43 0.83 2.05 -17.44
CA PHE A 43 -0.37 2.61 -18.05
C PHE A 43 -1.31 1.46 -18.47
N LEU A 44 -2.57 1.56 -18.11
CA LEU A 44 -3.62 0.59 -18.45
C LEU A 44 -4.52 1.19 -19.55
N PRO A 45 -4.38 0.73 -20.81
CA PRO A 45 -5.20 1.21 -21.92
C PRO A 45 -6.60 0.58 -21.86
N MET A 46 -7.50 1.18 -21.08
CA MET A 46 -8.91 0.80 -21.00
C MET A 46 -9.80 1.94 -21.52
N GLU A 47 -11.13 1.73 -21.58
CA GLU A 47 -12.09 2.79 -21.95
C GLU A 47 -11.93 4.05 -21.07
N LEU A 48 -11.63 3.83 -19.78
CA LEU A 48 -11.12 4.86 -18.88
C LEU A 48 -9.65 4.56 -18.59
N PRO A 49 -8.71 5.25 -19.26
CA PRO A 49 -7.29 5.06 -19.04
C PRO A 49 -6.91 5.31 -17.57
N SER A 50 -6.04 4.46 -17.05
CA SER A 50 -5.59 4.57 -15.65
C SER A 50 -4.12 4.17 -15.50
N TYR A 51 -3.57 4.44 -14.33
CA TYR A 51 -2.22 4.02 -13.97
C TYR A 51 -2.27 3.08 -12.77
N ARG A 52 -1.38 2.11 -12.77
CA ARG A 52 -1.15 1.22 -11.62
C ARG A 52 0.31 1.26 -11.25
N THR A 53 0.57 1.44 -9.97
CA THR A 53 1.92 1.37 -9.41
C THR A 53 2.06 0.11 -8.56
N THR A 54 3.15 -0.63 -8.77
CA THR A 54 3.49 -1.82 -8.01
C THR A 54 4.92 -1.76 -7.49
N PHE A 55 5.12 -2.26 -6.27
CA PHE A 55 6.42 -2.38 -5.60
C PHE A 55 6.31 -3.37 -4.44
N ARG A 56 7.42 -3.65 -3.76
CA ARG A 56 7.46 -4.49 -2.56
C ARG A 56 7.75 -3.71 -1.29
N LEU A 57 7.09 -4.11 -0.21
CA LEU A 57 7.22 -3.53 1.13
C LEU A 57 7.08 -4.64 2.18
N GLY A 58 8.11 -4.86 2.99
CA GLY A 58 8.11 -5.90 4.04
C GLY A 58 7.90 -7.31 3.50
N GLY A 59 8.36 -7.59 2.27
CA GLY A 59 8.18 -8.84 1.56
C GLY A 59 6.83 -9.03 0.88
N PHE A 60 5.91 -8.04 0.95
CA PHE A 60 4.59 -8.11 0.32
C PHE A 60 4.51 -7.22 -0.92
N ARG A 61 3.75 -7.66 -1.92
CA ARG A 61 3.46 -6.83 -3.10
C ARG A 61 2.46 -5.74 -2.73
N VAL A 62 2.74 -4.50 -3.07
CA VAL A 62 1.82 -3.38 -2.94
C VAL A 62 1.29 -3.04 -4.32
N GLU A 63 -0.03 -2.84 -4.42
CA GLU A 63 -0.68 -2.36 -5.64
C GLU A 63 -1.44 -1.08 -5.34
N PHE A 64 -1.19 -0.02 -6.11
CA PHE A 64 -1.82 1.27 -5.93
C PHE A 64 -2.33 1.82 -7.26
N SER A 65 -3.56 2.34 -7.27
CA SER A 65 -4.15 2.97 -8.46
C SER A 65 -3.72 4.42 -8.56
N GLY A 66 -2.71 4.70 -9.38
CA GLY A 66 -2.19 6.05 -9.59
C GLY A 66 -0.69 6.07 -9.84
N THR A 67 -0.12 7.28 -9.81
CA THR A 67 1.29 7.55 -10.10
C THR A 67 1.98 8.25 -8.91
N PRO A 68 2.12 7.58 -7.75
CA PRO A 68 2.81 8.15 -6.61
C PRO A 68 4.29 8.35 -6.93
N PHE A 69 4.87 9.43 -6.42
CA PHE A 69 6.30 9.65 -6.51
C PHE A 69 6.98 8.96 -5.34
N ILE A 70 7.46 7.74 -5.58
CA ILE A 70 8.13 6.88 -4.61
C ILE A 70 9.41 6.32 -5.22
N ARG A 71 10.43 6.09 -4.38
CA ARG A 71 11.71 5.51 -4.79
C ARG A 71 12.04 4.24 -4.00
N MET A 72 12.85 3.37 -4.59
CA MET A 72 13.50 2.28 -3.87
C MET A 72 14.35 2.86 -2.73
N GLY A 73 14.28 2.24 -1.56
CA GLY A 73 14.92 2.72 -0.33
C GLY A 73 14.13 3.79 0.43
N GLU A 74 13.01 4.27 -0.11
CA GLU A 74 12.17 5.25 0.57
C GLU A 74 11.33 4.59 1.65
N ARG A 75 11.23 5.24 2.82
CA ARG A 75 10.39 4.77 3.91
C ARG A 75 8.98 5.33 3.78
N VAL A 76 7.99 4.45 3.69
CA VAL A 76 6.59 4.80 3.41
C VAL A 76 5.64 4.08 4.37
N LYS A 77 4.43 4.62 4.55
CA LYS A 77 3.29 3.90 5.14
C LYS A 77 2.27 3.59 4.06
N VAL A 78 1.90 2.31 3.96
CA VAL A 78 0.90 1.84 3.01
C VAL A 78 -0.36 1.45 3.76
N TYR A 79 -1.45 2.13 3.44
CA TYR A 79 -2.79 1.87 3.96
C TYR A 79 -3.57 1.11 2.91
N GLY A 80 -4.07 -0.08 3.23
CA GLY A 80 -4.76 -0.89 2.24
C GLY A 80 -5.42 -2.14 2.80
N ARG A 81 -6.03 -2.91 1.91
CA ARG A 81 -6.60 -4.22 2.25
C ARG A 81 -5.58 -5.31 1.98
N PHE A 82 -5.28 -6.12 2.98
CA PHE A 82 -4.37 -7.25 2.83
C PHE A 82 -5.10 -8.45 2.22
N VAL A 83 -4.73 -8.88 1.01
CA VAL A 83 -5.39 -9.97 0.27
C VAL A 83 -4.33 -10.88 -0.36
N GLY A 84 -4.42 -12.19 -0.10
CA GLY A 84 -3.39 -13.13 -0.54
C GLY A 84 -2.04 -12.80 0.10
N ASP A 85 -1.07 -12.45 -0.74
CA ASP A 85 0.26 -11.99 -0.34
C ASP A 85 0.54 -10.55 -0.83
N ALA A 86 -0.53 -9.76 -1.00
CA ALA A 86 -0.49 -8.39 -1.47
C ALA A 86 -1.31 -7.43 -0.60
N ILE A 87 -0.94 -6.14 -0.63
CA ILE A 87 -1.71 -5.04 -0.06
C ILE A 87 -2.28 -4.23 -1.23
N ILE A 88 -3.61 -4.24 -1.36
CA ILE A 88 -4.31 -3.34 -2.28
C ILE A 88 -4.41 -1.99 -1.58
N ALA A 89 -3.51 -1.07 -1.95
CA ALA A 89 -3.33 0.20 -1.29
C ALA A 89 -4.45 1.18 -1.68
N LYS A 90 -5.04 1.79 -0.66
CA LYS A 90 -5.95 2.93 -0.75
C LYS A 90 -5.21 4.25 -0.51
N ALA A 91 -4.12 4.20 0.26
CA ALA A 91 -3.23 5.35 0.41
C ALA A 91 -1.77 4.93 0.60
N ILE A 92 -0.86 5.80 0.16
CA ILE A 92 0.57 5.72 0.41
C ILE A 92 1.02 7.07 0.99
N GLU A 93 1.52 7.06 2.21
CA GLU A 93 2.10 8.23 2.88
C GLU A 93 3.62 8.14 2.77
N THR A 94 4.21 9.14 2.12
CA THR A 94 5.65 9.36 2.04
C THR A 94 6.04 10.54 2.94
N GLU A 95 7.33 10.90 2.96
CA GLU A 95 7.77 12.14 3.62
C GLU A 95 7.14 13.40 2.97
N GLY A 96 6.97 13.39 1.64
CA GLY A 96 6.57 14.58 0.88
C GLY A 96 5.07 14.70 0.61
N ALA A 97 4.33 13.60 0.58
CA ALA A 97 2.91 13.60 0.22
C ALA A 97 2.16 12.38 0.73
N ILE A 98 0.83 12.50 0.82
CA ILE A 98 -0.09 11.36 0.98
C ILE A 98 -0.84 11.19 -0.34
N TYR A 99 -0.55 10.10 -1.04
CA TYR A 99 -1.27 9.70 -2.24
C TYR A 99 -2.48 8.88 -1.82
N VAL A 100 -3.67 9.30 -2.24
CA VAL A 100 -4.93 8.61 -1.93
C VAL A 100 -5.65 8.26 -3.22
N THR A 101 -6.25 7.07 -3.29
CA THR A 101 -7.17 6.68 -4.35
C THR A 101 -8.59 6.81 -3.82
N GLU A 102 -9.52 7.37 -4.61
CA GLU A 102 -10.91 7.53 -4.18
C GLU A 102 -11.54 6.20 -3.69
N GLU A 103 -12.49 6.33 -2.75
CA GLU A 103 -13.07 5.23 -1.95
C GLU A 103 -13.89 4.23 -2.77
#